data_AF-A0A1I7H205-F1
#
_entry.id   AF-A0A1I7H205-F1
#
_cell.length_a   1.000
_cell.length_b   1.000
_cell.length_c   1.000
_cell.angle_alpha   90.00
_cell.angle_beta   90.00
_cell.angle_gamma   90.00
#
_symmetry.space_group_name_H-M   'P 1'
#
loop_
_entity.id
_entity.type
_entity.pdbx_description
1 polymer ?
#
loop_
_entity_poly.entity_id
_entity_poly.type
_entity_poly.pdbx_seq_one_letter_code
_entity_poly.pdbx_strand_id
1 'polypeptide(L)' 'CIWKQWKRVKTRIRNLMKLGVPKYKAYEYANTRKGYWRISNSPILNATLDNRYFKSIGLMSLSNIYQIIN' A
#
# COMPACT_ATOMS: atom_id res chain seq x y z
N CYS A 1 -0.27 -2.08 -9.55
CA CYS A 1 0.14 -1.40 -8.31
C CYS A 1 -1.08 -0.71 -7.68
N ILE A 2 -1.34 -0.94 -6.38
CA ILE A 2 -2.46 -0.36 -5.62
C ILE A 2 -2.47 1.17 -5.70
N TRP A 3 -1.30 1.80 -5.67
CA TRP A 3 -1.19 3.26 -5.79
C TRP A 3 -1.72 3.82 -7.11
N LYS A 4 -1.60 3.05 -8.20
CA LYS A 4 -2.17 3.38 -9.52
C LYS A 4 -3.69 3.20 -9.53
N GLN A 5 -4.22 2.20 -8.81
CA GLN A 5 -5.66 2.01 -8.62
C GLN A 5 -6.27 3.18 -7.84
N TRP A 6 -5.54 3.72 -6.85
CA TRP A 6 -5.91 4.96 -6.15
C TRP A 6 -5.58 6.20 -6.99
N LYS A 7 -6.18 6.32 -8.18
CA LYS A 7 -5.88 7.39 -9.15
C LYS A 7 -6.10 8.80 -8.58
N ARG A 8 -7.18 8.99 -7.82
CA ARG A 8 -7.55 10.31 -7.27
C ARG A 8 -6.88 10.56 -5.93
N VAL A 9 -6.36 11.77 -5.72
CA VAL A 9 -5.73 12.22 -4.45
C VAL A 9 -6.66 11.99 -3.26
N LYS A 10 -7.94 12.36 -3.37
CA LYS A 10 -8.95 12.12 -2.32
C LYS A 10 -9.06 10.64 -1.92
N THR A 11 -8.92 9.73 -2.89
CA THR A 11 -8.94 8.28 -2.65
C THR A 11 -7.68 7.82 -1.93
N ARG A 12 -6.49 8.32 -2.34
CA ARG A 12 -5.22 8.02 -1.66
C ARG A 12 -5.26 8.46 -0.20
N ILE A 13 -5.69 9.70 0.07
CA ILE A 13 -5.81 10.23 1.44
C ILE A 13 -6.71 9.32 2.28
N ARG A 14 -7.93 9.03 1.78
CA ARG A 14 -8.89 8.19 2.49
C ARG A 14 -8.33 6.81 2.82
N ASN A 15 -7.68 6.16 1.85
CA ASN A 15 -7.17 4.80 2.04
C ASN A 15 -5.94 4.79 2.95
N LEU A 16 -5.03 5.77 2.84
CA LEU A 16 -3.92 5.91 3.77
C LEU A 16 -4.41 6.11 5.21
N MET A 17 -5.42 6.97 5.43
CA MET A 17 -6.01 7.15 6.76
C MET A 17 -6.67 5.87 7.29
N LYS A 18 -7.37 5.11 6.43
CA LYS A 18 -7.93 3.80 6.80
C LYS A 18 -6.86 2.78 7.20
N LEU A 19 -5.67 2.89 6.62
CA LEU A 19 -4.51 2.06 6.94
C LEU A 19 -3.70 2.60 8.13
N GLY A 20 -4.24 3.55 8.89
CA GLY A 20 -3.64 4.05 10.12
C GLY A 20 -2.63 5.20 9.93
N VAL A 21 -2.47 5.74 8.72
CA VAL A 21 -1.60 6.90 8.51
C VAL A 21 -2.24 8.15 9.12
N PRO A 22 -1.51 8.92 9.95
CA PRO A 22 -2.01 10.18 10.49
C PRO A 22 -2.46 11.14 9.38
N LYS A 23 -3.55 11.88 9.61
CA LYS A 23 -4.18 12.76 8.60
C LYS A 23 -3.15 13.66 7.91
N TYR A 24 -2.32 14.38 8.66
CA TYR A 24 -1.33 15.30 8.09
C TYR A 24 -0.36 14.59 7.12
N LYS A 25 0.16 13.41 7.51
CA LYS A 25 1.00 12.57 6.65
C LYS A 25 0.24 12.03 5.43
N ALA A 26 -1.00 11.62 5.59
CA ALA A 26 -1.80 11.13 4.46
C ALA A 26 -1.95 12.21 3.37
N TYR A 27 -2.15 13.47 3.76
CA TYR A 27 -2.18 14.61 2.83
C TYR A 27 -0.81 14.87 2.19
N GLU A 28 0.28 14.82 2.96
CA GLU A 28 1.65 14.97 2.45
C GLU A 28 1.96 13.93 1.35
N TYR A 29 1.69 12.65 1.62
CA TYR A 29 2.07 11.57 0.71
C TYR A 29 1.13 11.39 -0.49
N ALA A 30 -0.17 11.62 -0.32
CA ALA A 30 -1.13 11.49 -1.41
C ALA A 30 -0.88 12.48 -2.57
N ASN A 31 -0.31 13.65 -2.25
CA ASN A 31 0.00 14.75 -3.18
C ASN A 31 1.42 14.68 -3.77
N THR A 32 2.15 13.58 -3.54
CA THR A 32 3.49 13.41 -4.10
C THR A 32 3.51 13.49 -5.63
N ARG A 33 4.52 14.17 -6.18
CA ARG A 33 4.83 14.21 -7.61
C ARG A 33 5.74 13.07 -8.07
N LYS A 34 6.11 12.16 -7.16
CA LYS A 34 6.95 10.99 -7.48
C LYS A 34 6.19 10.01 -8.38
N GLY A 35 6.88 9.44 -9.37
CA GLY A 35 6.33 8.42 -10.25
C GLY A 35 5.95 7.12 -9.51
N TYR A 36 5.15 6.28 -10.16
CA TYR A 36 4.56 5.08 -9.54
C TYR A 36 5.59 4.08 -9.00
N TRP A 37 6.71 3.91 -9.70
CA TRP A 37 7.79 3.03 -9.25
C TRP A 37 8.52 3.57 -8.03
N ARG A 38 8.80 4.87 -8.01
CA ARG A 38 9.52 5.50 -6.88
C ARG A 38 8.70 5.49 -5.59
N ILE A 39 7.37 5.63 -5.71
CA ILE A 39 6.49 5.63 -4.53
C ILE A 39 6.21 4.22 -4.00
N SER A 40 6.22 3.19 -4.85
CA SER A 40 5.97 1.81 -4.41
C SER A 40 7.01 1.30 -3.41
N ASN A 41 8.23 1.82 -3.45
CA ASN A 41 9.27 1.53 -2.45
C ASN A 41 9.47 2.67 -1.43
N SER A 42 8.41 3.44 -1.15
CA SER A 42 8.48 4.47 -0.11
C SER A 42 8.24 3.85 1.28
N PRO A 43 8.84 4.41 2.36
CA PRO A 43 8.62 3.91 3.72
C PRO A 43 7.14 3.84 4.10
N ILE A 44 6.32 4.74 3.55
CA ILE A 44 4.88 4.80 3.83
C ILE A 44 4.13 3.66 3.18
N LEU A 45 4.38 3.40 1.91
CA LEU A 45 3.71 2.28 1.24
C LEU A 45 4.22 0.94 1.78
N ASN A 46 5.49 0.83 2.15
CA ASN A 46 6.01 -0.38 2.79
C ASN A 46 5.40 -0.62 4.18
N ALA A 47 5.10 0.44 4.95
CA ALA A 47 4.45 0.33 6.24
C ALA A 47 2.93 0.10 6.17
N THR A 48 2.27 0.59 5.12
CA THR A 48 0.79 0.53 5.00
C THR A 48 0.28 -0.61 4.13
N LEU A 49 1.03 -0.95 3.07
CA LEU A 49 0.76 -2.06 2.15
C LEU A 49 1.76 -3.18 2.44
N ASP A 50 1.76 -3.66 3.68
CA ASP A 50 2.64 -4.73 4.13
C ASP A 50 2.05 -6.12 3.81
N ASN A 51 2.80 -7.18 4.15
CA ASN A 51 2.33 -8.55 3.95
C ASN A 51 1.04 -8.86 4.71
N ARG A 52 0.77 -8.17 5.83
CA ARG A 52 -0.46 -8.36 6.61
C ARG A 52 -1.66 -7.79 5.86
N TYR A 53 -1.52 -6.59 5.30
CA TYR A 53 -2.53 -5.99 4.43
C TYR A 53 -2.82 -6.91 3.24
N PHE A 54 -1.79 -7.40 2.55
CA PHE A 54 -1.97 -8.28 1.41
C PHE A 54 -2.64 -9.61 1.78
N LYS A 55 -2.26 -10.20 2.91
CA LYS A 55 -2.93 -11.38 3.46
C LYS A 55 -4.40 -11.11 3.78
N SER A 56 -4.72 -9.94 4.32
CA SER A 56 -6.11 -9.56 4.66
C SER A 56 -7.04 -9.45 3.44
N ILE A 57 -6.48 -9.11 2.27
CA ILE A 57 -7.22 -9.08 1.00
C ILE A 57 -7.16 -10.42 0.24
N GLY A 58 -6.66 -11.48 0.88
CA GLY A 58 -6.61 -12.83 0.32
C GLY A 58 -5.39 -13.15 -0.54
N LEU A 59 -4.36 -12.29 -0.58
CA LEU A 59 -3.13 -12.61 -1.29
C LEU A 59 -2.29 -13.59 -0.47
N MET A 60 -2.14 -14.81 -0.98
CA MET A 60 -1.27 -15.82 -0.37
C MET A 60 0.19 -15.54 -0.71
N SER A 61 1.07 -15.74 0.28
CA SER A 61 2.52 -15.69 0.04
C SER A 61 2.93 -16.88 -0.81
N LEU A 62 3.75 -16.63 -1.83
CA LEU A 62 4.31 -17.69 -2.67
C LEU A 62 5.12 -18.71 -1.87
N SER A 63 5.87 -18.24 -0.85
CA SER A 63 6.60 -19.12 0.07
C SER A 63 5.68 -20.11 0.79
N ASN A 64 4.50 -19.64 1.20
CA ASN A 64 3.54 -20.47 1.92
C ASN A 64 2.92 -21.50 0.97
N ILE A 65 2.62 -21.09 -0.28
CA ILE A 65 2.13 -22.02 -1.31
C ILE A 65 3.16 -23.12 -1.56
N TYR A 66 4.43 -22.76 -1.69
CA TYR A 66 5.51 -23.72 -1.92
C TYR A 66 5.65 -24.72 -0.76
N GLN A 67 5.54 -24.26 0.49
CA GLN A 67 5.58 -25.12 1.68
C GLN A 67 4.37 -26.05 1.84
N ILE A 68 3.23 -25.76 1.20
CA ILE A 68 2.03 -26.61 1.25
C ILE A 68 2.12 -27.74 0.21
N ILE A 69 2.82 -27.49 -0.90
CA ILE A 69 2.89 -28.41 -2.04
C ILE A 69 4.01 -29.46 -1.87
N ASN A 70 5.08 -29.11 -1.17
CA ASN A 70 6.14 -30.05 -0.75
C ASN A 70 5.80 -30.70 0.59
#